data_AF-A0A7S1W9M1-F1
#
_entry.id   AF-A0A7S1W9M1-F1
#
_cell.length_a   1.000
_cell.length_b   1.000
_cell.length_c   1.000
_cell.angle_alpha   90.00
_cell.angle_beta   90.00
_cell.angle_gamma   90.00
#
_symmetry.space_group_name_H-M   'P 1'
#
loop_
_entity.id
_entity.type
_entity.pdbx_description
1 polymer ?
#
loop_
_entity_poly.entity_id
_entity_poly.type
_entity_poly.pdbx_seq_one_letter_code
_entity_poly.pdbx_strand_id
1 'polypeptide(L)'
;TWALLLFFPRWKQTPRLALVIPVLHSLLYAALVVHMVRFPAVKTVDLASLAGIAALYRNSDNVLAGWLHYCVFDPLVGLGEVLDAKKQKVPHLLVAPCLLLTMFLGPVGFLAYLLVRGLYLYAKRPRCVRDYLLSGGR
;
A
#
# COMPACT_ATOMS: atom_id res chain seq x y z
N THR A 1 -8.30 2.88 10.04
CA THR A 1 -6.87 2.97 9.66
C THR A 1 -6.51 4.31 9.04
N TRP A 2 -7.03 4.67 7.87
CA TRP A 2 -6.64 5.89 7.14
C TRP A 2 -6.70 7.19 7.93
N ALA A 3 -7.76 7.43 8.71
CA ALA A 3 -7.85 8.64 9.56
C ALA A 3 -6.68 8.75 10.56
N LEU A 4 -6.22 7.64 11.14
CA LEU A 4 -5.07 7.63 12.04
C LEU A 4 -3.77 7.98 11.29
N LEU A 5 -3.62 7.44 10.09
CA LEU A 5 -2.46 7.70 9.24
C LEU A 5 -2.41 9.16 8.77
N LEU A 6 -3.55 9.73 8.40
CA LEU A 6 -3.66 11.11 7.91
C LEU A 6 -3.51 12.15 9.02
N PHE A 7 -4.24 12.00 10.13
CA PHE A 7 -4.36 13.05 11.14
C PHE A 7 -3.43 12.84 12.35
N PHE A 8 -3.06 11.59 12.64
CA PHE A 8 -2.27 11.25 13.83
C PHE A 8 -0.98 10.46 13.50
N PRO A 9 -0.17 10.86 12.50
CA PRO A 9 0.97 10.07 12.00
C PRO A 9 2.10 9.89 13.02
N ARG A 10 2.18 10.76 14.03
CA ARG A 10 3.24 10.75 15.05
C ARG A 10 2.83 10.09 16.36
N TRP A 11 1.55 9.78 16.54
CA TRP A 11 1.05 9.17 17.76
C TRP A 11 1.61 7.75 17.93
N LYS A 12 2.06 7.40 19.14
CA LYS A 12 2.79 6.13 19.39
C LYS A 12 1.89 4.90 19.16
N GLN A 13 0.58 5.08 19.28
CA GLN A 13 -0.43 4.03 19.14
C GLN A 13 -0.91 3.87 17.69
N THR A 14 -0.67 4.86 16.82
CA THR A 14 -1.10 4.82 15.42
C THR A 14 -0.74 3.53 14.71
N PRO A 15 0.52 3.01 14.78
CA PRO A 15 0.84 1.76 14.11
C PRO A 15 0.02 0.56 14.62
N ARG A 16 -0.20 0.48 15.94
CA ARG A 16 -0.96 -0.62 16.54
C ARG A 16 -2.44 -0.58 16.16
N LEU A 17 -3.05 0.60 16.26
CA LEU A 17 -4.46 0.80 15.94
C LEU A 17 -4.73 0.74 14.43
N ALA A 18 -3.78 1.18 13.61
CA ALA A 18 -3.84 1.08 12.15
C ALA A 18 -3.90 -0.37 11.65
N LEU A 19 -3.32 -1.31 12.39
CA LEU A 19 -3.30 -2.74 12.07
C LEU A 19 -4.61 -3.47 12.39
N VAL A 20 -5.47 -2.94 13.26
CA VAL A 20 -6.68 -3.65 13.71
C VAL A 20 -7.58 -4.01 12.53
N ILE A 21 -7.90 -3.05 11.66
CA ILE A 21 -8.78 -3.28 10.50
C ILE A 21 -8.14 -4.23 9.47
N PRO A 22 -6.88 -4.05 9.04
CA PRO A 22 -6.19 -5.02 8.18
C PRO A 22 -6.17 -6.43 8.76
N VAL A 23 -5.88 -6.59 10.06
CA VAL A 23 -5.87 -7.92 10.70
C VAL A 23 -7.24 -8.57 10.66
N LEU A 24 -8.31 -7.82 10.98
CA LEU A 24 -9.67 -8.34 10.91
C LEU A 24 -10.06 -8.75 9.48
N HIS A 25 -9.75 -7.93 8.47
CA HIS A 25 -10.00 -8.29 7.07
C HIS A 25 -9.14 -9.47 6.61
N SER A 26 -7.90 -9.61 7.08
CA SER A 26 -7.04 -10.77 6.79
C SER A 26 -7.63 -12.06 7.34
N LEU A 27 -8.20 -12.04 8.54
CA LEU A 27 -8.88 -13.20 9.12
C LEU A 27 -10.13 -13.58 8.31
N LEU A 28 -10.92 -12.58 7.91
CA LEU A 28 -12.08 -12.79 7.04
C LEU A 28 -11.67 -13.36 5.67
N TYR A 29 -10.63 -12.78 5.06
CA TYR A 29 -10.07 -13.26 3.80
C TYR A 29 -9.60 -14.72 3.92
N ALA A 30 -8.89 -15.08 5.00
CA ALA A 30 -8.44 -16.45 5.22
C ALA A 30 -9.62 -17.43 5.32
N ALA A 31 -10.68 -17.07 6.06
CA ALA A 31 -11.89 -17.89 6.16
C ALA A 31 -12.58 -18.06 4.80
N LEU A 32 -12.66 -16.99 4.01
CA LEU A 32 -13.22 -17.00 2.65
C LEU A 32 -12.40 -17.92 1.72
N VAL A 33 -11.07 -17.82 1.73
CA VAL A 33 -10.20 -18.68 0.92
C VAL A 33 -10.37 -20.16 1.31
N VAL A 34 -10.44 -20.47 2.62
CA VAL A 34 -10.72 -21.85 3.08
C VAL A 34 -12.06 -22.36 2.57
N HIS A 35 -13.10 -21.51 2.58
CA HIS A 35 -14.41 -21.86 2.02
C HIS A 35 -14.32 -22.15 0.52
N MET A 36 -13.67 -21.28 -0.25
CA MET A 36 -13.53 -21.43 -1.71
C MET A 36 -12.72 -22.65 -2.12
N VAL A 37 -11.71 -23.03 -1.33
CA VAL A 37 -10.94 -24.27 -1.56
C VAL A 37 -11.78 -25.51 -1.28
N ARG A 38 -12.64 -25.48 -0.25
CA ARG A 38 -13.53 -26.60 0.08
C ARG A 38 -14.70 -26.74 -0.90
N PHE A 39 -15.19 -25.63 -1.44
CA PHE A 39 -16.33 -25.56 -2.34
C PHE A 39 -15.96 -24.78 -3.61
N PRO A 40 -15.12 -25.35 -4.50
CA PRO A 40 -14.61 -24.63 -5.65
C PRO A 40 -15.72 -24.35 -6.68
N ALA A 41 -15.90 -23.07 -7.02
CA ALA A 41 -16.85 -22.65 -8.05
C ALA A 41 -16.36 -22.97 -9.48
N VAL A 42 -15.06 -23.16 -9.68
CA VAL A 42 -14.43 -23.47 -10.97
C VAL A 42 -13.42 -24.62 -10.82
N LYS A 43 -13.35 -25.49 -11.83
CA LYS A 43 -12.43 -26.65 -11.84
C LYS A 43 -10.99 -26.27 -12.15
N THR A 44 -10.78 -25.21 -12.91
CA THR A 44 -9.46 -24.74 -13.34
C THR A 44 -9.34 -23.24 -13.12
N VAL A 45 -8.15 -22.80 -12.75
CA VAL A 45 -7.81 -21.41 -12.44
C VAL A 45 -6.65 -21.01 -13.34
N ASP A 46 -6.86 -20.02 -14.20
CA ASP A 46 -5.82 -19.40 -15.02
C ASP A 46 -5.57 -17.97 -14.53
N LEU A 47 -4.42 -17.78 -13.88
CA LEU A 47 -3.95 -16.47 -13.39
C LEU A 47 -2.88 -15.86 -14.30
N ALA A 48 -2.47 -16.57 -15.36
CA ALA A 48 -1.43 -16.13 -16.27
C ALA A 48 -2.00 -15.29 -17.43
N SER A 49 -3.30 -15.39 -17.70
CA SER A 49 -3.98 -14.59 -18.72
C SER A 49 -5.00 -13.62 -18.12
N LEU A 50 -5.15 -12.45 -18.74
CA LEU A 50 -6.19 -11.48 -18.38
C LEU A 50 -7.60 -12.10 -18.54
N ALA A 51 -7.79 -12.97 -19.54
CA ALA A 51 -9.06 -13.65 -19.77
C ALA A 51 -9.40 -14.61 -18.63
N GLY A 52 -8.42 -15.37 -18.12
CA GLY A 52 -8.58 -16.25 -16.97
C GLY A 52 -8.92 -15.48 -15.69
N ILE A 53 -8.21 -14.37 -15.43
CA ILE A 53 -8.51 -13.47 -14.30
C ILE A 53 -9.92 -12.89 -14.44
N ALA A 54 -10.30 -12.38 -15.62
CA ALA A 54 -11.64 -11.84 -15.85
C ALA A 54 -12.74 -12.88 -15.64
N ALA A 55 -12.49 -14.15 -15.98
CA ALA A 55 -13.43 -15.24 -15.73
C ALA A 55 -13.61 -15.52 -14.24
N LEU A 56 -12.55 -15.45 -13.43
CA LEU A 56 -12.64 -15.61 -11.96
C LEU A 56 -13.55 -14.55 -11.33
N TYR A 57 -13.41 -13.30 -11.75
CA TYR A 57 -14.18 -12.17 -11.23
C TYR A 57 -15.66 -12.17 -11.65
N ARG A 58 -16.14 -13.17 -12.40
CA ARG A 58 -17.58 -13.38 -12.62
C ARG A 58 -18.29 -13.97 -11.40
N ASN A 59 -17.55 -14.59 -10.49
CA ASN A 59 -18.08 -15.14 -9.25
C ASN A 59 -17.93 -14.10 -8.11
N SER A 60 -19.01 -13.88 -7.35
CA SER A 60 -19.05 -12.89 -6.27
C SER A 60 -18.03 -13.13 -5.17
N ASP A 61 -17.72 -14.39 -4.84
CA ASP A 61 -16.78 -14.74 -3.77
C ASP A 61 -15.35 -14.42 -4.20
N ASN A 62 -15.00 -14.66 -5.47
CA ASN A 62 -13.73 -14.23 -6.05
C ASN A 62 -13.59 -12.70 -6.04
N VAL A 63 -14.67 -11.98 -6.39
CA VAL A 63 -14.68 -10.50 -6.35
C VAL A 63 -14.49 -10.01 -4.91
N LEU A 64 -15.19 -10.62 -3.94
CA LEU A 64 -15.06 -10.28 -2.53
C LEU A 64 -13.64 -10.57 -2.02
N ALA A 65 -13.05 -11.70 -2.40
CA ALA A 65 -11.67 -12.03 -2.05
C ALA A 65 -10.70 -10.97 -2.61
N GLY A 66 -10.85 -10.58 -3.88
CA GLY A 66 -10.07 -9.49 -4.48
C GLY A 66 -10.26 -8.15 -3.76
N TRP A 67 -11.50 -7.79 -3.42
CA TRP A 67 -11.81 -6.57 -2.68
C TRP A 67 -11.15 -6.54 -1.29
N LEU A 68 -11.27 -7.64 -0.54
CA LEU A 68 -10.64 -7.79 0.77
C LEU A 68 -9.12 -7.72 0.67
N HIS A 69 -8.54 -8.29 -0.39
CA HIS A 69 -7.12 -8.19 -0.67
C HIS A 69 -6.69 -6.71 -0.73
N TYR A 70 -7.35 -5.87 -1.52
CA TYR A 70 -7.05 -4.43 -1.58
C TYR A 70 -7.28 -3.72 -0.23
N CYS A 71 -8.39 -4.03 0.45
CA CYS A 71 -8.72 -3.48 1.77
C CYS A 71 -7.70 -3.82 2.87
N VAL A 72 -6.90 -4.88 2.69
CA VAL A 72 -5.81 -5.26 3.60
C VAL A 72 -4.50 -4.61 3.16
N PHE A 73 -4.13 -4.77 1.89
CA PHE A 73 -2.80 -4.38 1.44
C PHE A 73 -2.63 -2.87 1.31
N ASP A 74 -3.64 -2.13 0.82
CA ASP A 74 -3.50 -0.68 0.65
C ASP A 74 -3.25 0.04 1.99
N PRO A 75 -3.99 -0.24 3.09
CA PRO A 75 -3.69 0.36 4.38
C PRO A 75 -2.35 -0.09 4.99
N LEU A 76 -1.88 -1.31 4.69
CA LEU A 76 -0.56 -1.77 5.13
C LEU A 76 0.56 -1.02 4.41
N VAL A 77 0.40 -0.77 3.11
CA VAL A 77 1.31 0.09 2.32
C VAL A 77 1.30 1.51 2.89
N GLY A 78 0.12 2.10 3.10
CA GLY A 78 0.01 3.44 3.70
C GLY A 78 0.61 3.54 5.10
N LEU A 79 0.47 2.50 5.94
CA LEU A 79 1.17 2.43 7.23
C LEU A 79 2.70 2.39 7.03
N GLY A 80 3.18 1.62 6.05
CA GLY A 80 4.58 1.58 5.64
C GLY A 80 5.11 2.95 5.24
N GLU A 81 4.36 3.71 4.42
CA GLU A 81 4.69 5.08 4.03
C GLU A 81 4.85 5.99 5.25
N VAL A 82 3.90 5.97 6.19
CA VAL A 82 3.98 6.79 7.42
C VAL A 82 5.19 6.44 8.28
N LEU A 83 5.46 5.15 8.46
CA LEU A 83 6.60 4.67 9.27
C LEU A 83 7.94 5.03 8.63
N ASP A 84 8.07 4.82 7.32
CA ASP A 84 9.27 5.18 6.58
C ASP A 84 9.47 6.70 6.53
N ALA A 85 8.42 7.48 6.29
CA ALA A 85 8.48 8.94 6.28
C ALA A 85 8.96 9.49 7.63
N LYS A 86 8.46 8.91 8.73
CA LYS A 86 8.89 9.23 10.08
C LYS A 86 10.37 8.93 10.30
N LYS A 87 10.86 7.77 9.83
CA LYS A 87 12.29 7.39 9.90
C LYS A 87 13.17 8.34 9.09
N GLN A 88 12.75 8.68 7.88
CA GLN A 88 13.48 9.55 6.95
C GLN A 88 13.29 11.05 7.22
N LYS A 89 12.45 11.40 8.22
CA LYS A 89 12.10 12.79 8.57
C LYS A 89 11.50 13.55 7.38
N VAL A 90 10.71 12.89 6.54
CA VAL A 90 9.91 13.52 5.48
C VAL A 90 8.72 14.24 6.13
N PRO A 91 8.42 15.50 5.79
CA PRO A 91 7.26 16.21 6.30
C PRO A 91 5.97 15.50 5.92
N HIS A 92 5.10 15.26 6.91
CA HIS A 92 3.83 14.55 6.70
C HIS A 92 2.92 15.24 5.68
N LEU A 93 3.02 16.57 5.54
CA LEU A 93 2.25 17.32 4.55
C LEU A 93 2.51 16.86 3.11
N LEU A 94 3.73 16.37 2.81
CA LEU A 94 4.07 15.79 1.50
C LEU A 94 3.58 14.35 1.36
N VAL A 95 3.42 13.64 2.47
CA VAL A 95 2.99 12.23 2.51
C VAL A 95 1.47 12.11 2.43
N ALA A 96 0.72 13.05 3.02
CA ALA A 96 -0.73 13.07 3.02
C ALA A 96 -1.39 12.91 1.63
N PRO A 97 -0.98 13.63 0.57
CA PRO A 97 -1.54 13.40 -0.77
C PRO A 97 -1.16 12.01 -1.33
N CYS A 98 0.01 11.49 -0.99
CA CYS A 98 0.41 10.13 -1.37
C CYS A 98 -0.48 9.09 -0.70
N LEU A 99 -0.78 9.25 0.61
CA LEU A 99 -1.70 8.36 1.34
C LEU A 99 -3.10 8.35 0.75
N LEU A 100 -3.61 9.50 0.32
CA LEU A 100 -4.91 9.57 -0.36
C LEU A 100 -4.88 8.84 -1.70
N LEU A 101 -3.79 8.99 -2.47
CA LEU A 101 -3.58 8.23 -3.69
C LEU A 101 -3.45 6.72 -3.40
N THR A 102 -2.78 6.31 -2.32
CA THR A 102 -2.64 4.90 -1.95
C THR A 102 -3.97 4.31 -1.52
N MET A 103 -4.85 5.10 -0.90
CA MET A 103 -6.18 4.64 -0.52
C MET A 103 -7.10 4.34 -1.71
N PHE A 104 -6.97 5.09 -2.81
CA PHE A 104 -7.84 4.95 -4.00
C PHE A 104 -7.17 4.22 -5.17
N LEU A 105 -5.85 4.34 -5.28
CA LEU A 105 -5.00 3.85 -6.36
C LEU A 105 -3.69 3.28 -5.78
N GLY A 106 -3.78 2.29 -4.87
CA GLY A 106 -2.68 1.69 -4.10
C GLY A 106 -1.28 1.82 -4.71
N PRO A 107 -0.99 1.20 -5.87
CA PRO A 107 0.32 1.25 -6.52
C PRO A 107 0.78 2.65 -6.94
N VAL A 108 -0.15 3.51 -7.39
CA VAL A 108 0.14 4.89 -7.83
C VAL A 108 0.52 5.75 -6.63
N GLY A 109 -0.21 5.64 -5.52
CA GLY A 109 0.12 6.37 -4.30
C GLY A 109 1.46 5.96 -3.71
N PHE A 110 1.75 4.65 -3.70
CA PHE A 110 3.06 4.15 -3.30
C PHE A 110 4.19 4.70 -4.17
N LEU A 111 4.01 4.70 -5.50
CA LEU A 111 4.98 5.28 -6.43
C LEU A 111 5.17 6.78 -6.19
N ALA A 112 4.08 7.52 -5.97
CA ALA A 112 4.12 8.94 -5.65
C ALA A 112 4.91 9.19 -4.36
N TYR A 113 4.69 8.36 -3.32
CA TYR A 113 5.45 8.44 -2.07
C TYR A 113 6.94 8.22 -2.29
N LEU A 114 7.34 7.19 -3.05
CA LEU A 114 8.75 6.92 -3.35
C LEU A 114 9.41 8.11 -4.06
N LEU A 115 8.71 8.71 -5.01
CA LEU A 115 9.20 9.86 -5.78
C LEU A 115 9.34 11.10 -4.88
N VAL A 116 8.31 11.44 -4.10
CA VAL A 116 8.31 12.57 -3.15
C VAL A 116 9.43 12.41 -2.12
N ARG A 117 9.56 11.23 -1.51
CA ARG A 117 10.62 10.92 -0.56
C ARG A 117 12.01 11.05 -1.20
N GLY A 118 12.17 10.52 -2.41
CA GLY A 118 13.43 10.58 -3.16
C GLY A 118 13.87 12.02 -3.43
N LEU A 119 12.95 12.85 -3.95
CA LEU A 119 13.20 14.27 -4.22
C LEU A 119 13.51 15.06 -2.94
N TYR A 120 12.75 14.82 -1.85
CA TYR A 120 13.00 15.46 -0.56
C TYR A 120 14.39 15.13 -0.02
N LEU A 121 14.78 13.86 -0.03
CA LEU A 121 16.09 13.42 0.45
C LEU A 121 17.22 13.94 -0.43
N TYR A 122 17.03 14.01 -1.74
CA TYR A 122 17.98 14.61 -2.68
C TYR A 122 18.18 16.10 -2.41
N ALA A 123 17.09 16.87 -2.27
CA ALA A 123 17.14 18.30 -1.99
C ALA A 123 17.83 18.65 -0.67
N LYS A 124 17.73 17.75 0.32
CA LYS A 124 18.38 17.90 1.63
C LYS A 124 19.89 17.63 1.62
N ARG A 125 20.44 17.02 0.56
CA ARG A 125 21.89 16.77 0.47
C ARG A 125 22.68 18.07 0.32
N PRO A 126 23.92 18.13 0.86
CA PRO A 126 24.83 19.26 0.65
C PRO A 126 25.01 19.54 -0.85
N ARG A 127 25.17 20.83 -1.20
CA ARG A 127 25.28 21.25 -2.61
C ARG A 127 26.44 20.54 -3.34
N CYS A 128 27.62 20.45 -2.71
CA CYS A 128 28.77 19.71 -3.23
C CYS A 128 28.44 18.24 -3.61
N VAL A 129 27.71 17.53 -2.74
CA VAL A 129 27.31 16.13 -3.01
C VAL A 129 26.29 16.06 -4.16
N ARG A 130 25.42 17.07 -4.28
CA ARG A 130 24.43 17.16 -5.34
C ARG A 130 25.07 17.39 -6.70
N ASP A 131 26.02 18.32 -6.77
CA ASP A 131 26.73 18.70 -7.98
C ASP A 131 27.60 17.54 -8.49
N TYR A 132 28.26 16.80 -7.59
CA TYR A 132 28.99 15.56 -7.91
C TYR A 132 28.11 14.47 -8.55
N LEU A 133 26.88 14.31 -8.05
CA LEU A 133 25.92 13.33 -8.61
C LEU A 133 25.39 13.76 -9.99
N LEU A 134 25.28 15.07 -10.23
CA LEU A 134 24.87 15.62 -11.53
C LEU A 134 26.00 15.59 -12.56
N SER A 135 27.26 15.73 -12.15
CA SER A 135 28.43 15.67 -13.05
C SER A 135 28.81 14.24 -13.47
N GLY A 136 28.13 13.22 -12.94
CA GLY A 136 28.43 11.81 -13.20
C GLY A 136 29.70 11.32 -12.48
N GLY A 137 30.13 12.00 -11.42
CA GLY A 137 31.25 11.59 -10.58
C GLY A 137 32.64 11.76 -11.20
N ARG A 138 32.77 12.60 -12.23
CA ARG A 138 34.07 13.03 -12.79
C ARG A 138 34.68 14.16 -11.99
#